data_AF-A0A7Y0N238-F1
#
_entry.id   AF-A0A7Y0N238-F1
#
_cell.length_a   1.000
_cell.length_b   1.000
_cell.length_c   1.000
_cell.angle_alpha   90.00
_cell.angle_beta   90.00
_cell.angle_gamma   90.00
#
_symmetry.space_group_name_H-M   'P 1'
#
loop_
_entity.id
_entity.type
_entity.pdbx_description
1 polymer ?
#
loop_
_entity_poly.entity_id
_entity_poly.type
_entity_poly.pdbx_seq_one_letter_code
_entity_poly.pdbx_strand_id
1 'polypeptide(L)'
;ICRVRGLHLKEKHVTWHGQIIPGALFDFALYFYNNHKALLQKGSGPYFYLPKLQSHHEAKWWSEVFHFTEEYFGLETGTIKATVLIETLPAVFEMDEILFSLKEHIVGLNCGRWDYIFSYIKTLKKHPDRVLPDRQVVTMDKPFLNAYSRLLVRTCH
;
A
#
# COMPACT_ATOMS: atom_id res chain seq x y z
N ILE A 1 -6.87 -9.09 -7.96
CA ILE A 1 -6.27 -8.31 -6.86
C ILE A 1 -6.99 -6.97 -6.81
N CYS A 2 -7.54 -6.58 -5.66
CA CYS A 2 -8.28 -5.33 -5.48
C CYS A 2 -7.35 -4.22 -4.97
N ARG A 3 -7.29 -3.05 -5.62
CA ARG A 3 -6.60 -1.88 -5.08
C ARG A 3 -7.60 -0.99 -4.35
N VAL A 4 -7.44 -0.86 -3.04
CA VAL A 4 -8.28 -0.01 -2.19
C VAL A 4 -7.89 1.47 -2.34
N ARG A 5 -8.74 2.39 -1.91
CA ARG A 5 -8.36 3.79 -1.70
C ARG A 5 -7.25 3.92 -0.64
N GLY A 6 -6.42 4.95 -0.75
CA GLY A 6 -5.39 5.25 0.26
C GLY A 6 -5.96 5.80 1.57
N LEU A 7 -5.20 5.72 2.66
CA LEU A 7 -5.64 6.06 4.02
C LEU A 7 -6.17 7.50 4.21
N HIS A 8 -5.76 8.42 3.33
CA HIS A 8 -6.19 9.82 3.35
C HIS A 8 -7.59 10.06 2.76
N LEU A 9 -8.17 9.09 2.04
CA LEU A 9 -9.47 9.22 1.40
C LEU A 9 -10.61 8.75 2.30
N LYS A 10 -11.77 9.41 2.17
CA LYS A 10 -12.97 9.18 2.95
C LYS A 10 -14.11 8.65 2.08
N GLU A 11 -15.01 7.85 2.65
CA GLU A 11 -16.26 7.43 2.00
C GLU A 11 -17.42 8.30 2.51
N LYS A 12 -17.67 9.43 1.84
CA LYS A 12 -18.59 10.48 2.30
C LYS A 12 -20.05 10.04 2.46
N HIS A 13 -20.46 8.91 1.89
CA HIS A 13 -21.83 8.43 1.97
C HIS A 13 -22.07 7.46 3.14
N VAL A 14 -21.03 7.12 3.90
CA VAL A 14 -21.12 6.21 5.05
C VAL A 14 -20.50 6.84 6.28
N THR A 15 -21.24 6.83 7.38
CA THR A 15 -20.82 7.45 8.65
C THR A 15 -20.90 6.47 9.81
N TRP A 16 -19.96 6.58 10.76
CA TRP A 16 -19.97 5.88 12.05
C TRP A 16 -19.90 6.92 13.17
N HIS A 17 -20.86 6.91 14.10
CA HIS A 17 -21.05 7.96 15.11
C HIS A 17 -20.99 9.40 14.55
N GLY A 18 -21.63 9.60 13.39
CA GLY A 18 -21.65 10.90 12.71
C GLY A 18 -20.35 11.29 11.99
N GLN A 19 -19.31 10.46 12.02
CA GLN A 19 -18.03 10.70 11.36
C GLN A 19 -17.91 9.89 10.06
N ILE A 20 -17.41 10.53 9.00
CA ILE A 20 -17.19 9.86 7.70
C ILE A 20 -16.10 8.78 7.84
N ILE A 21 -16.39 7.57 7.37
CA ILE A 21 -15.47 6.44 7.50
C ILE A 21 -14.29 6.52 6.52
N PRO A 22 -13.17 5.80 6.77
CA PRO A 22 -12.08 5.66 5.81
C PRO A 22 -12.54 4.93 4.54
N GLY A 23 -12.25 5.51 3.36
CA GLY A 23 -12.56 4.86 2.09
C GLY A 23 -11.80 3.55 1.89
N ALA A 24 -10.58 3.48 2.42
CA ALA A 24 -9.75 2.27 2.41
C ALA A 24 -10.44 1.07 3.06
N LEU A 25 -11.06 1.28 4.23
CA LEU A 25 -11.81 0.23 4.94
C LEU A 25 -13.09 -0.15 4.21
N PHE A 26 -13.80 0.83 3.63
CA PHE A 26 -15.01 0.55 2.86
C PHE A 26 -14.73 -0.37 1.66
N ASP A 27 -13.71 -0.04 0.87
CA ASP A 27 -13.32 -0.83 -0.31
C ASP A 27 -12.86 -2.23 0.09
N PHE A 28 -11.99 -2.31 1.11
CA PHE A 28 -11.48 -3.57 1.66
C PHE A 28 -12.63 -4.46 2.14
N ALA A 29 -13.49 -3.94 3.02
CA ALA A 29 -14.52 -4.72 3.70
C ALA A 29 -15.53 -5.27 2.69
N LEU A 30 -16.01 -4.46 1.74
CA LEU A 30 -16.95 -4.91 0.73
C LEU A 30 -16.35 -5.94 -0.22
N TYR A 31 -15.12 -5.72 -0.69
CA TYR A 31 -14.48 -6.70 -1.57
C TYR A 31 -14.23 -8.02 -0.83
N PHE A 32 -13.65 -7.97 0.37
CA PHE A 32 -13.40 -9.16 1.18
C PHE A 32 -14.70 -9.93 1.48
N TYR A 33 -15.70 -9.25 2.05
CA TYR A 33 -16.94 -9.86 2.54
C TYR A 33 -17.65 -10.63 1.43
N ASN A 34 -17.80 -10.01 0.26
CA ASN A 34 -18.55 -10.60 -0.85
C ASN A 34 -17.80 -11.71 -1.59
N ASN A 35 -16.48 -11.78 -1.49
CA ASN A 35 -15.69 -12.63 -2.40
C ASN A 35 -14.81 -13.69 -1.71
N HIS A 36 -14.43 -13.54 -0.43
CA HIS A 36 -13.41 -14.42 0.18
C HIS A 36 -13.73 -15.92 0.05
N LYS A 37 -14.97 -16.34 0.31
CA LYS A 37 -15.38 -17.76 0.20
C LYS A 37 -15.23 -18.30 -1.22
N ALA A 38 -15.76 -17.58 -2.20
CA ALA A 38 -15.69 -17.99 -3.61
C ALA A 38 -14.25 -17.98 -4.13
N LEU A 39 -13.41 -17.04 -3.67
CA LEU A 39 -11.99 -17.01 -3.99
C LEU A 39 -11.25 -18.23 -3.44
N LEU A 40 -11.51 -18.60 -2.19
CA LEU A 40 -10.89 -19.75 -1.55
C LEU A 40 -11.35 -21.07 -2.18
N GLN A 41 -12.65 -21.24 -2.46
CA GLN A 41 -13.21 -22.46 -3.06
C GLN A 41 -12.60 -22.80 -4.42
N LYS A 42 -12.16 -21.80 -5.20
CA LYS A 42 -11.51 -21.99 -6.51
C LYS A 42 -9.98 -22.04 -6.43
N GLY A 43 -9.40 -22.20 -5.24
CA GLY A 43 -7.95 -22.28 -5.04
C GLY A 43 -7.21 -20.95 -5.18
N SER A 44 -7.90 -19.82 -4.99
CA SER A 44 -7.32 -18.48 -4.95
C SER A 44 -7.48 -17.88 -3.53
N GLY A 45 -7.42 -16.56 -3.38
CA GLY A 45 -7.58 -15.89 -2.09
C GLY A 45 -7.92 -14.40 -2.21
N PRO A 46 -8.31 -13.77 -1.09
CA PRO A 46 -8.59 -12.34 -1.03
C PRO A 46 -7.28 -11.53 -1.12
N TYR A 47 -6.98 -11.04 -2.33
CA TYR A 47 -5.72 -10.34 -2.63
C TYR A 47 -5.90 -8.83 -2.82
N PHE A 48 -5.00 -8.04 -2.23
CA PHE A 48 -5.05 -6.59 -2.21
C PHE A 48 -3.77 -5.90 -2.72
N TYR A 49 -3.96 -4.69 -3.26
CA TYR A 49 -2.90 -3.72 -3.50
C TYR A 49 -3.08 -2.53 -2.55
N LEU A 50 -2.05 -2.21 -1.76
CA LEU A 50 -2.09 -1.15 -0.75
C LEU A 50 -1.33 0.10 -1.25
N PRO A 51 -2.03 1.20 -1.56
CA PRO A 51 -1.40 2.38 -2.16
C PRO A 51 -0.96 3.40 -1.11
N LYS A 52 0.05 4.21 -1.50
CA LYS A 52 0.43 5.47 -0.83
C LYS A 52 0.78 5.37 0.65
N LEU A 53 1.24 4.20 1.10
CA LEU A 53 1.79 4.10 2.45
C LEU A 53 3.02 5.00 2.57
N GLN A 54 3.22 5.61 3.74
CA GLN A 54 4.35 6.47 4.06
C GLN A 54 5.20 5.93 5.20
N SER A 55 4.72 4.97 5.99
CA SER A 55 5.50 4.37 7.08
C SER A 55 5.14 2.91 7.33
N HIS A 56 6.05 2.20 8.00
CA HIS A 56 5.80 0.84 8.49
C HIS A 56 4.69 0.77 9.55
N HIS A 57 4.40 1.86 10.27
CA HIS A 57 3.24 1.92 11.17
C HIS A 57 1.91 1.82 10.41
N GLU A 58 1.82 2.42 9.22
CA GLU A 58 0.64 2.28 8.36
C GLU A 58 0.53 0.85 7.81
N ALA A 59 1.66 0.20 7.52
CA ALA A 59 1.71 -1.22 7.18
C ALA A 59 1.25 -2.10 8.37
N LYS A 60 1.71 -1.80 9.58
CA LYS A 60 1.29 -2.50 10.80
C LYS A 60 -0.21 -2.37 11.05
N TRP A 61 -0.78 -1.19 10.82
CA TRP A 61 -2.23 -0.99 10.90
C TRP A 61 -3.00 -1.87 9.90
N TRP A 62 -2.49 -2.03 8.67
CA TRP A 62 -3.08 -2.98 7.71
C TRP A 62 -2.98 -4.43 8.18
N SER A 63 -1.85 -4.83 8.77
CA SER A 63 -1.69 -6.17 9.37
C SER A 63 -2.75 -6.41 10.46
N GLU A 64 -3.01 -5.43 11.32
CA GLU A 64 -4.06 -5.50 12.35
C GLU A 64 -5.47 -5.64 11.74
N VAL A 65 -5.78 -4.88 10.69
CA VAL A 65 -7.05 -5.01 9.95
C VAL A 65 -7.21 -6.41 9.35
N PHE A 66 -6.14 -6.98 8.78
CA PHE A 66 -6.17 -8.32 8.21
C PHE A 66 -6.32 -9.40 9.27
N HIS A 67 -5.55 -9.34 10.35
CA HIS A 67 -5.69 -10.27 11.48
C HIS A 67 -7.09 -10.24 12.06
N PHE A 68 -7.64 -9.05 12.33
CA PHE A 68 -9.01 -8.91 12.82
C PHE A 68 -10.00 -9.56 11.85
N THR A 69 -9.84 -9.34 10.55
CA THR A 69 -10.74 -9.88 9.54
C THR A 69 -10.64 -11.40 9.45
N GLU A 70 -9.42 -11.95 9.41
CA GLU A 70 -9.21 -13.40 9.39
C GLU A 70 -9.79 -14.07 10.63
N GLU A 71 -9.52 -13.53 11.82
CA GLU A 71 -10.08 -14.01 13.08
C GLU A 71 -11.61 -13.96 13.09
N TYR A 72 -12.19 -12.81 12.71
CA TYR A 72 -13.64 -12.62 12.69
C TYR A 72 -14.37 -13.60 11.76
N PHE A 73 -13.75 -13.97 10.64
CA PHE A 73 -14.32 -14.91 9.67
C PHE A 73 -13.82 -16.36 9.85
N GLY A 74 -13.00 -16.65 10.87
CA GLY A 74 -12.48 -17.98 11.15
C GLY A 74 -11.52 -18.51 10.08
N LEU A 75 -10.72 -17.62 9.48
CA LEU A 75 -9.70 -17.97 8.48
C LEU A 75 -8.31 -18.12 9.12
N GLU A 76 -7.45 -18.89 8.48
CA GLU A 76 -6.05 -19.02 8.90
C GLU A 76 -5.30 -17.71 8.68
N THR A 77 -4.39 -17.37 9.60
CA THR A 77 -3.51 -16.20 9.48
C THR A 77 -2.73 -16.23 8.16
N GLY A 78 -2.79 -15.13 7.42
CA GLY A 78 -2.10 -15.00 6.13
C GLY A 78 -2.91 -15.53 4.95
N THR A 79 -4.20 -15.80 5.13
CA THR A 79 -5.15 -16.06 4.03
C THR A 79 -5.29 -14.83 3.13
N ILE A 80 -5.38 -13.64 3.72
CA ILE A 80 -5.35 -12.36 3.02
C ILE A 80 -3.93 -12.09 2.56
N LYS A 81 -3.76 -11.80 1.26
CA LYS A 81 -2.45 -11.41 0.71
C LYS A 81 -2.44 -9.99 0.18
N ALA A 82 -1.35 -9.26 0.37
CA ALA A 82 -1.20 -7.88 -0.04
C ALA A 82 0.12 -7.61 -0.79
N THR A 83 0.06 -6.79 -1.82
CA THR A 83 1.23 -6.17 -2.45
C THR A 83 1.22 -4.68 -2.11
N VAL A 84 2.33 -4.14 -1.62
CA VAL A 84 2.44 -2.73 -1.22
C VAL A 84 3.08 -1.92 -2.34
N LEU A 85 2.47 -0.78 -2.71
CA LEU A 85 3.09 0.17 -3.62
C LEU A 85 4.06 1.06 -2.83
N ILE A 86 5.37 0.93 -3.10
CA ILE A 86 6.36 1.86 -2.56
C ILE A 86 6.36 3.10 -3.46
N GLU A 87 5.29 3.87 -3.41
CA GLU A 87 5.07 5.02 -4.31
C GLU A 87 5.11 6.35 -3.56
N THR A 88 5.76 6.39 -2.40
CA THR A 88 6.01 7.61 -1.63
C THR A 88 7.48 7.73 -1.28
N LEU A 89 7.99 8.96 -1.21
CA LEU A 89 9.38 9.21 -0.82
C LEU A 89 9.69 8.71 0.59
N PRO A 90 8.82 8.87 1.62
CA PRO A 90 9.08 8.29 2.93
C PRO A 90 9.20 6.76 2.91
N ALA A 91 8.30 6.05 2.22
CA ALA A 91 8.26 4.59 2.24
C ALA A 91 9.49 3.91 1.64
N VAL A 92 10.25 4.57 0.75
CA VAL A 92 11.48 3.99 0.19
C VAL A 92 12.56 3.76 1.25
N PHE A 93 12.50 4.50 2.36
CA PHE A 93 13.44 4.38 3.48
C PHE A 93 12.97 3.41 4.56
N GLU A 94 11.77 2.85 4.42
CA GLU A 94 11.15 1.94 5.41
C GLU A 94 10.68 0.62 4.77
N MET A 95 11.26 0.23 3.62
CA MET A 95 10.77 -0.92 2.85
C MET A 95 10.87 -2.24 3.61
N ASP A 96 11.96 -2.45 4.34
CA ASP A 96 12.20 -3.68 5.10
C ASP A 96 11.27 -3.74 6.33
N GLU A 97 11.07 -2.61 7.00
CA GLU A 97 10.14 -2.47 8.12
C GLU A 97 8.68 -2.64 7.66
N ILE A 98 8.32 -2.16 6.46
CA ILE A 98 7.00 -2.40 5.84
C ILE A 98 6.79 -3.90 5.58
N LEU A 99 7.79 -4.58 5.00
CA LEU A 99 7.74 -6.04 4.79
C LEU A 99 7.58 -6.77 6.12
N PHE A 100 8.39 -6.43 7.12
CA PHE A 100 8.34 -7.03 8.44
C PHE A 100 6.99 -6.81 9.14
N SER A 101 6.45 -5.58 9.06
CA SER A 101 5.19 -5.20 9.72
C SER A 101 3.95 -5.89 9.12
N LEU A 102 4.06 -6.37 7.88
CA LEU A 102 3.01 -7.10 7.16
C LEU A 102 3.40 -8.55 6.83
N LYS A 103 4.43 -9.12 7.47
CA LYS A 103 5.10 -10.36 7.02
C LYS A 103 4.18 -11.57 6.82
N GLU A 104 3.08 -11.68 7.56
CA GLU A 104 2.10 -12.75 7.42
C GLU A 104 1.25 -12.62 6.15
N HIS A 105 1.01 -11.39 5.70
CA HIS A 105 0.08 -11.05 4.62
C HIS A 105 0.77 -10.51 3.36
N ILE A 106 1.97 -9.95 3.45
CA ILE A 106 2.63 -9.33 2.31
C ILE A 106 3.22 -10.39 1.37
N VAL A 107 3.15 -10.13 0.06
CA VAL A 107 3.72 -10.99 -0.99
C VAL A 107 4.68 -10.24 -1.92
N GLY A 108 4.91 -8.96 -1.68
CA GLY A 108 5.89 -8.18 -2.41
C GLY A 108 5.63 -6.68 -2.40
N LEU A 109 6.59 -5.96 -2.96
CA LEU A 109 6.57 -4.52 -3.16
C LEU A 109 6.47 -4.18 -4.65
N ASN A 110 5.89 -3.03 -4.98
CA ASN A 110 5.75 -2.56 -6.35
C ASN A 110 6.35 -1.16 -6.55
N CYS A 111 6.97 -0.95 -7.71
CA CYS A 111 7.52 0.35 -8.10
C CYS A 111 6.47 1.26 -8.77
N GLY A 112 6.37 2.52 -8.34
CA GLY A 112 5.56 3.56 -8.98
C GLY A 112 6.42 4.72 -9.47
N ARG A 113 6.14 5.27 -10.67
CA ARG A 113 6.86 6.45 -11.19
C ARG A 113 6.19 7.76 -10.78
N TRP A 114 4.94 7.98 -11.21
CA TRP A 114 4.28 9.28 -11.07
C TRP A 114 3.96 9.64 -9.63
N ASP A 115 3.38 8.70 -8.87
CA ASP A 115 3.07 8.92 -7.45
C ASP A 115 4.36 9.11 -6.61
N TYR A 116 5.44 8.40 -6.94
CA TYR A 116 6.73 8.56 -6.27
C TYR A 116 7.37 9.93 -6.54
N ILE A 117 7.40 10.37 -7.81
CA ILE A 117 7.88 11.72 -8.18
C ILE A 117 7.01 12.80 -7.53
N PHE A 118 5.69 12.62 -7.53
CA PHE A 118 4.77 13.52 -6.84
C PHE A 118 5.08 13.58 -5.34
N SER A 119 5.30 12.43 -4.70
CA SER A 119 5.68 12.39 -3.29
C SER A 119 7.04 13.03 -3.04
N TYR A 120 8.02 12.86 -3.94
CA TYR A 120 9.32 13.51 -3.83
C TYR A 120 9.16 15.03 -3.76
N ILE A 121 8.41 15.60 -4.71
CA ILE A 121 8.13 17.04 -4.74
C ILE A 121 7.37 17.49 -3.49
N LYS A 122 6.33 16.75 -3.09
CA LYS A 122 5.50 17.07 -1.91
C LYS A 122 6.33 17.07 -0.62
N THR A 123 7.18 16.07 -0.43
CA THR A 123 8.01 15.89 0.76
C THR A 123 9.13 16.93 0.80
N LEU A 124 9.77 17.22 -0.33
CA LEU A 124 10.92 18.13 -0.41
C LEU A 124 10.55 19.56 -0.84
N LYS A 125 9.25 19.93 -0.79
CA LYS A 125 8.73 21.23 -1.29
C LYS A 125 9.39 22.49 -0.71
N LYS A 126 10.05 22.38 0.46
CA LYS A 126 10.75 23.49 1.13
C LYS A 126 12.24 23.57 0.80
N HIS A 127 12.75 22.67 -0.03
CA HIS A 127 14.17 22.58 -0.38
C HIS A 127 14.38 23.14 -1.81
N PRO A 128 14.87 24.38 -1.96
CA PRO A 128 15.01 25.03 -3.27
C PRO A 128 16.02 24.33 -4.19
N ASP A 129 16.93 23.53 -3.64
CA ASP A 129 17.90 22.70 -4.36
C ASP A 129 17.31 21.37 -4.90
N ARG A 130 16.02 21.10 -4.68
CA ARG A 130 15.35 19.82 -5.02
C ARG A 130 14.24 19.96 -6.06
N VAL A 131 14.33 20.98 -6.91
CA VAL A 131 13.41 21.18 -8.03
C VAL A 131 13.69 20.16 -9.12
N LEU A 132 12.65 19.45 -9.58
CA LEU A 132 12.75 18.50 -10.67
C LEU A 132 12.49 19.18 -12.02
N PRO A 133 13.11 18.69 -13.12
CA PRO A 133 12.77 19.12 -14.47
C PRO A 133 11.37 18.62 -14.87
N ASP A 134 10.99 18.91 -16.11
CA ASP A 134 9.75 18.41 -16.69
C ASP A 134 9.57 16.91 -16.44
N ARG A 135 8.42 16.57 -15.88
CA ARG A 135 8.12 15.21 -15.41
C ARG A 135 8.32 14.14 -16.50
N GLN A 136 8.13 14.51 -17.77
CA GLN A 136 8.33 13.66 -18.95
C GLN A 136 9.76 13.12 -19.02
N VAL A 137 10.77 13.92 -18.66
CA VAL A 137 12.19 13.54 -18.70
C VAL A 137 12.69 12.89 -17.41
N VAL A 138 11.86 12.83 -16.37
CA VAL A 138 12.16 12.13 -15.11
C VAL A 138 11.79 10.65 -15.25
N THR A 139 12.54 9.93 -16.09
CA THR A 139 12.35 8.51 -16.46
C THR A 139 13.04 7.55 -15.49
N MET A 140 12.68 6.25 -15.50
CA MET A 140 13.16 5.26 -14.52
C MET A 140 14.67 4.98 -14.58
N ASP A 141 15.34 5.32 -15.69
CA ASP A 141 16.79 5.26 -15.86
C ASP A 141 17.55 6.38 -15.13
N LYS A 142 16.85 7.42 -14.64
CA LYS A 142 17.50 8.49 -13.86
C LYS A 142 18.08 7.95 -12.54
N PRO A 143 19.24 8.44 -12.09
CA PRO A 143 20.00 7.82 -10.99
C PRO A 143 19.17 7.49 -9.74
N PHE A 144 18.35 8.42 -9.26
CA PHE A 144 17.57 8.21 -8.04
C PHE A 144 16.40 7.20 -8.22
N LEU A 145 15.78 7.15 -9.41
CA LEU A 145 14.72 6.18 -9.71
C LEU A 145 15.27 4.78 -9.99
N ASN A 146 16.45 4.71 -10.62
CA ASN A 146 17.17 3.46 -10.79
C ASN A 146 17.63 2.91 -9.43
N ALA A 147 18.17 3.76 -8.55
CA ALA A 147 18.55 3.39 -7.20
C ALA A 147 17.36 2.88 -6.39
N TYR A 148 16.23 3.59 -6.43
CA TYR A 148 14.95 3.16 -5.84
C TYR A 148 14.53 1.77 -6.34
N SER A 149 14.54 1.54 -7.66
CA SER A 149 14.13 0.27 -8.24
C SER A 149 15.05 -0.89 -7.82
N ARG A 150 16.37 -0.65 -7.85
CA ARG A 150 17.37 -1.66 -7.44
C ARG A 150 17.29 -1.97 -5.95
N LEU A 151 17.08 -0.96 -5.11
CA LEU A 151 16.90 -1.16 -3.68
C LEU A 151 15.65 -1.98 -3.41
N LEU A 152 14.52 -1.65 -4.06
CA LEU A 152 13.28 -2.41 -3.90
C LEU A 152 13.47 -3.89 -4.29
N VAL A 153 14.12 -4.18 -5.42
CA VAL A 153 14.41 -5.57 -5.83
C VAL A 153 15.28 -6.28 -4.80
N ARG A 154 16.35 -5.61 -4.31
CA ARG A 154 17.24 -6.17 -3.29
C ARG A 154 16.53 -6.41 -1.96
N THR A 155 15.59 -5.56 -1.57
CA THR A 155 14.86 -5.71 -0.30
C THR A 155 13.80 -6.81 -0.40
N CYS A 156 13.24 -7.06 -1.59
CA CYS A 156 12.26 -8.13 -1.80
C CYS A 156 12.88 -9.56 -1.87
N HIS A 157 14.15 -9.72 -2.24
CA HIS A 157 14.79 -11.01 -2.56
C HIS A 157 16.03 -11.27 -1.71
#